data_AF-A0A2M8BK09-F1
#
_entry.id   AF-A0A2M8BK09-F1
#
_cell.length_a   1.000
_cell.length_b   1.000
_cell.length_c   1.000
_cell.angle_alpha   90.00
_cell.angle_beta   90.00
_cell.angle_gamma   90.00
#
_symmetry.space_group_name_H-M   'P 1'
#
loop_
_entity.id
_entity.type
_entity.pdbx_description
1 polymer ?
#
loop_
_entity_poly.entity_id
_entity_poly.type
_entity_poly.pdbx_seq_one_letter_code
_entity_poly.pdbx_strand_id
1 'polypeptide(L)'
;MCRSHDVVGLAVFLELRHVLRELERGLGHDRHFDVGTHLVNHLRVLLQVACLYFGSFVPCSRRLCRPSRRPAASRTTIATEPASARVRRRKSARSVARAAVGEKSSKEPATPLRFADRGVMKFGAKRPQENFMSDRAPTGIVMLNMGGPDSLDGVGPFLEKLFRDRELIELPMQSVLGPFIVSRRTPKVVEVYRSIGGGSPITRGTREQGDLLAVALDRISPSTAPHKSYIAFRYTPPYAHEALEQMLRDKVHRAVAFSQYPQYACPTSGSSLNDLWRAVDEMKLGNHFDWSVIDRWPTHPALIDTLCEGIREALGRFPPEHRDEVVLVFSAHSLPLKVIYRGDSYPQEVGATVQAIVDTLGLSQRYMLAYQSAVGPVKWLGPSTVSVIEQLSKQGATRVLVVPVAFTSDHVETLEEIDIQLRATAARCGIEQFERAPVPNARPTFINGLADLVAEHLASGRKHSTQYKLKCPGCPREGCRELR
;
A
#
# COMPACT_ATOMS: atom_id res chain seq x y z
N MET A 1 20.38 -8.93 -21.80
CA MET A 1 21.45 -7.92 -21.69
C MET A 1 21.32 -7.26 -20.33
N CYS A 2 22.28 -7.50 -19.44
CA CYS A 2 22.25 -7.07 -18.04
C CYS A 2 23.46 -6.15 -17.82
N ARG A 3 23.29 -4.81 -17.82
CA ARG A 3 24.31 -3.84 -17.40
C ARG A 3 23.66 -2.49 -17.06
N SER A 4 23.38 -2.29 -15.78
CA SER A 4 23.16 -0.96 -15.17
C SER A 4 23.34 -0.96 -13.65
N HIS A 5 23.37 -2.14 -13.01
CA HIS A 5 23.63 -2.27 -11.56
C HIS A 5 25.14 -2.35 -11.20
N ASP A 6 26.04 -2.63 -12.14
CA ASP A 6 27.47 -2.84 -11.86
C ASP A 6 28.34 -1.57 -11.89
N VAL A 7 27.85 -0.46 -12.45
CA VAL A 7 28.61 0.80 -12.50
C VAL A 7 28.69 1.45 -11.12
N VAL A 8 27.63 1.31 -10.31
CA VAL A 8 27.55 1.89 -8.96
C VAL A 8 28.47 1.15 -7.99
N GLY A 9 28.56 -0.18 -8.09
CA GLY A 9 29.45 -0.99 -7.26
C GLY A 9 30.93 -0.68 -7.52
N LEU A 10 31.31 -0.53 -8.79
CA LEU A 10 32.68 -0.17 -9.17
C LEU A 10 33.04 1.26 -8.76
N ALA A 11 32.11 2.21 -8.86
CA ALA A 11 32.32 3.59 -8.43
C ALA A 11 32.53 3.70 -6.91
N VAL A 12 31.73 2.98 -6.12
CA VAL A 12 31.88 2.92 -4.65
C VAL A 12 33.19 2.25 -4.25
N PHE A 13 33.61 1.20 -4.97
CA PHE A 13 34.91 0.54 -4.75
C PHE A 13 36.10 1.47 -5.04
N LEU A 14 36.04 2.23 -6.13
CA LEU A 14 37.09 3.17 -6.51
C LEU A 14 37.21 4.33 -5.52
N GLU A 15 36.07 4.86 -5.03
CA GLU A 15 36.04 5.90 -4.00
C GLU A 15 36.58 5.42 -2.66
N LEU A 16 36.16 4.26 -2.18
CA LEU A 16 36.72 3.67 -0.94
C LEU A 16 38.24 3.46 -1.03
N ARG A 17 38.74 3.10 -2.22
CA ARG A 17 40.17 2.92 -2.47
C ARG A 17 40.94 4.23 -2.61
N HIS A 18 40.26 5.33 -2.94
CA HIS A 18 40.83 6.67 -2.98
C HIS A 18 40.90 7.24 -1.56
N VAL A 19 39.81 7.15 -0.79
CA VAL A 19 39.75 7.57 0.62
C VAL A 19 40.77 6.83 1.48
N LEU A 20 40.95 5.52 1.28
CA LEU A 20 42.00 4.77 2.00
C LEU A 20 43.41 5.31 1.68
N ARG A 21 43.70 5.66 0.42
CA ARG A 21 45.01 6.19 0.03
C ARG A 21 45.27 7.59 0.58
N GLU A 22 44.25 8.43 0.67
CA GLU A 22 44.31 9.74 1.30
C GLU A 22 44.59 9.61 2.81
N LEU A 23 43.89 8.69 3.49
CA LEU A 23 44.10 8.40 4.91
C LEU A 23 45.48 7.82 5.20
N GLU A 24 45.99 6.90 4.36
CA GLU A 24 47.34 6.35 4.48
C GLU A 24 48.44 7.38 4.22
N ARG A 25 48.19 8.38 3.36
CA ARG A 25 49.10 9.52 3.14
C ARG A 25 49.08 10.53 4.28
N GLY A 26 47.92 10.78 4.88
CA GLY A 26 47.76 11.72 5.99
C GLY A 26 48.35 11.23 7.32
N LEU A 27 48.45 9.92 7.53
CA LEU A 27 49.04 9.31 8.73
C LEU A 27 50.58 9.28 8.72
N GLY A 28 51.21 9.91 7.73
CA GLY A 28 52.64 9.85 7.51
C GLY A 28 53.52 10.65 8.48
N HIS A 29 53.01 11.48 9.39
CA HIS A 29 53.88 12.39 10.15
C HIS A 29 53.50 12.80 11.58
N ASP A 30 52.59 12.11 12.29
CA ASP A 30 52.40 12.39 13.73
C ASP A 30 52.02 11.17 14.56
N ARG A 31 52.81 10.90 15.60
CA ARG A 31 52.80 9.66 16.40
C ARG A 31 51.82 9.65 17.59
N HIS A 32 50.70 10.37 17.50
CA HIS A 32 49.68 10.36 18.57
C HIS A 32 48.25 10.48 18.03
N PHE A 33 47.70 9.44 17.40
CA PHE A 33 46.25 9.32 17.19
C PHE A 33 45.82 7.84 17.04
N ASP A 34 45.28 7.24 18.10
CA ASP A 34 44.83 5.84 18.15
C ASP A 34 43.51 5.58 17.39
N VAL A 35 42.79 6.65 17.02
CA VAL A 35 41.50 6.59 16.30
C VAL A 35 41.68 6.34 14.80
N GLY A 36 42.81 6.78 14.21
CA GLY A 36 43.08 6.65 12.77
C GLY A 36 43.34 5.21 12.34
N THR A 37 44.05 4.44 13.17
CA THR A 37 44.42 3.05 12.87
C THR A 37 43.20 2.11 12.84
N HIS A 38 42.23 2.33 13.73
CA HIS A 38 40.97 1.57 13.75
C HIS A 38 40.08 1.84 12.53
N LEU A 39 40.01 3.10 12.08
CA LEU A 39 39.26 3.48 10.88
C LEU A 39 39.89 2.88 9.62
N VAL A 40 41.21 2.92 9.49
CA VAL A 40 41.96 2.31 8.39
C VAL A 40 41.76 0.79 8.35
N ASN A 41 41.77 0.12 9.51
CA ASN A 41 41.52 -1.32 9.59
C ASN A 41 40.07 -1.68 9.20
N HIS A 42 39.07 -0.89 9.61
CA HIS A 42 37.68 -1.10 9.18
C HIS A 42 37.48 -0.87 7.67
N LEU A 43 38.12 0.16 7.09
CA LEU A 43 38.09 0.37 5.64
C LEU A 43 38.81 -0.76 4.88
N ARG A 44 39.91 -1.32 5.41
CA ARG A 44 40.58 -2.50 4.82
C ARG A 44 39.70 -3.74 4.81
N VAL A 45 38.95 -3.99 5.89
CA VAL A 45 37.98 -5.10 5.95
C VAL A 45 36.84 -4.89 4.96
N LEU A 46 36.31 -3.67 4.86
CA LEU A 46 35.28 -3.33 3.86
C LEU A 46 35.79 -3.51 2.42
N LEU A 47 37.04 -3.15 2.14
CA LEU A 47 37.69 -3.37 0.84
C LEU A 47 37.95 -4.85 0.55
N GLN A 48 38.30 -5.67 1.55
CA GLN A 48 38.43 -7.12 1.39
C GLN A 48 37.09 -7.79 1.11
N VAL A 49 36.04 -7.41 1.83
CA VAL A 49 34.67 -7.89 1.58
C VAL A 49 34.19 -7.46 0.20
N ALA A 50 34.47 -6.22 -0.22
CA ALA A 50 34.18 -5.76 -1.57
C ALA A 50 34.99 -6.51 -2.64
N CYS A 51 36.27 -6.81 -2.41
CA CYS A 51 37.08 -7.65 -3.30
C CYS A 51 36.55 -9.08 -3.40
N LEU A 52 36.00 -9.66 -2.33
CA LEU A 52 35.39 -10.99 -2.38
C LEU A 52 34.05 -10.99 -3.15
N TYR A 53 33.30 -9.89 -3.09
CA TYR A 53 32.04 -9.72 -3.81
C TYR A 53 32.20 -9.34 -5.29
N PHE A 54 33.26 -8.58 -5.64
CA PHE A 54 33.49 -8.07 -7.00
C PHE A 54 34.70 -8.68 -7.72
N GLY A 55 35.53 -9.48 -7.02
CA GLY A 55 36.84 -9.98 -7.48
C GLY A 55 36.82 -11.15 -8.46
N SER A 56 35.66 -11.59 -8.96
CA SER A 56 35.60 -12.54 -10.09
C SER A 56 35.80 -11.86 -11.46
N PHE A 57 36.12 -10.57 -11.50
CA PHE A 57 36.36 -9.83 -12.74
C PHE A 57 37.73 -9.14 -12.74
N VAL A 58 38.80 -9.93 -12.89
CA VAL A 58 40.07 -9.44 -13.43
C VAL A 58 40.27 -10.09 -14.81
N PRO A 59 40.43 -9.32 -15.90
CA PRO A 59 40.78 -9.90 -17.18
C PRO A 59 42.22 -10.40 -17.14
N CYS A 60 42.39 -11.71 -17.32
CA CYS A 60 43.68 -12.35 -17.53
C CYS A 60 44.36 -11.74 -18.77
N SER A 61 45.43 -10.99 -18.57
CA SER A 61 46.25 -10.44 -19.64
C SER A 61 46.91 -11.59 -20.42
N ARG A 62 46.59 -11.71 -21.71
CA ARG A 62 47.26 -12.63 -22.64
C ARG A 62 48.73 -12.27 -22.77
N ARG A 63 49.61 -13.04 -22.13
CA ARG A 63 50.96 -13.41 -22.61
C ARG A 63 51.40 -14.61 -21.79
N LEU A 64 51.89 -15.63 -22.49
CA LEU A 64 52.30 -16.97 -22.01
C LEU A 64 51.17 -18.00 -21.98
N CYS A 65 51.01 -18.71 -23.10
CA CYS A 65 50.99 -20.19 -23.12
C CYS A 65 50.89 -20.71 -24.57
N ARG A 66 51.94 -21.41 -25.00
CA ARG A 66 51.97 -22.31 -26.17
C ARG A 66 51.11 -23.57 -25.88
N PRO A 67 50.63 -24.29 -26.91
CA PRO A 67 49.69 -25.39 -26.71
C PRO A 67 50.42 -26.69 -26.38
N SER A 68 49.90 -27.46 -25.41
CA SER A 68 50.19 -28.90 -25.31
C SER A 68 48.89 -29.71 -25.13
N ARG A 69 48.65 -30.52 -26.16
CA ARG A 69 47.97 -31.83 -26.28
C ARG A 69 46.93 -32.25 -25.22
N ARG A 70 45.74 -32.61 -25.73
CA ARG A 70 44.71 -33.46 -25.10
C ARG A 70 45.28 -34.82 -24.65
N PRO A 71 44.61 -35.48 -23.68
CA PRO A 71 43.99 -36.75 -24.07
C PRO A 71 42.55 -36.97 -23.56
N ALA A 72 41.85 -37.71 -24.42
CA ALA A 72 40.74 -38.67 -24.29
C ALA A 72 39.74 -38.67 -23.12
N ALA A 73 38.49 -38.87 -23.55
CA ALA A 73 37.29 -39.13 -22.77
C ALA A 73 37.26 -40.53 -22.13
N SER A 74 36.50 -40.65 -21.04
CA SER A 74 35.84 -41.90 -20.64
C SER A 74 34.34 -41.66 -20.41
N ARG A 75 33.54 -42.53 -21.03
CA ARG A 75 32.08 -42.63 -20.91
C ARG A 75 31.74 -43.39 -19.64
N THR A 76 30.71 -42.95 -18.93
CA THR A 76 29.93 -43.84 -18.05
C THR A 76 28.44 -43.61 -18.32
N THR A 77 27.84 -44.62 -18.93
CA THR A 77 26.41 -44.84 -19.14
C THR A 77 25.69 -45.04 -17.82
N ILE A 78 24.55 -44.38 -17.62
CA ILE A 78 23.54 -44.78 -16.62
C ILE A 78 22.28 -45.19 -17.40
N ALA A 79 21.86 -46.41 -17.12
CA ALA A 79 20.77 -47.12 -17.76
C ALA A 79 19.40 -46.54 -17.38
N THR A 80 18.49 -46.63 -18.34
CA THR A 80 17.05 -46.40 -18.21
C THR A 80 16.37 -47.75 -17.99
N GLU A 81 15.45 -47.83 -17.04
CA GLU A 81 14.37 -48.83 -17.06
C GLU A 81 13.05 -48.22 -16.52
N PRO A 82 11.88 -48.62 -17.08
CA PRO A 82 10.59 -48.04 -16.75
C PRO A 82 9.81 -48.94 -15.77
N ALA A 83 9.07 -48.34 -14.82
CA ALA A 83 8.10 -49.05 -14.01
C ALA A 83 6.70 -48.45 -14.18
N SER A 84 5.86 -49.21 -14.90
CA SER A 84 4.42 -49.01 -15.00
C SER A 84 3.74 -49.31 -13.66
N ALA A 85 2.99 -48.36 -13.11
CA ALA A 85 2.05 -48.62 -12.02
C ALA A 85 0.66 -48.11 -12.42
N ARG A 86 -0.21 -49.07 -12.78
CA ARG A 86 -1.64 -48.91 -13.00
C ARG A 86 -2.32 -48.36 -11.73
N VAL A 87 -2.80 -47.13 -11.78
CA VAL A 87 -3.78 -46.63 -10.80
C VAL A 87 -5.17 -47.11 -11.23
N ARG A 88 -5.74 -48.05 -10.47
CA ARG A 88 -7.13 -48.51 -10.61
C ARG A 88 -8.10 -47.38 -10.27
N ARG A 89 -8.87 -46.92 -11.25
CA ARG A 89 -10.10 -46.15 -11.07
C ARG A 89 -11.10 -46.97 -10.24
N ARG A 90 -11.37 -46.57 -9.00
CA ARG A 90 -12.59 -47.01 -8.29
C ARG A 90 -13.74 -46.12 -8.71
N LYS A 91 -14.66 -46.67 -9.52
CA LYS A 91 -16.01 -46.15 -9.69
C LYS A 91 -16.79 -46.43 -8.39
N SER A 92 -17.30 -45.40 -7.75
CA SER A 92 -18.35 -45.52 -6.74
C SER A 92 -19.63 -44.99 -7.35
N ALA A 93 -20.48 -45.90 -7.80
CA ALA A 93 -21.88 -45.64 -8.09
C ALA A 93 -22.64 -45.57 -6.76
N ARG A 94 -23.42 -44.51 -6.57
CA ARG A 94 -24.60 -44.56 -5.68
C ARG A 94 -25.78 -43.99 -6.44
N SER A 95 -26.65 -44.92 -6.83
CA SER A 95 -28.00 -44.69 -7.29
C SER A 95 -28.92 -44.38 -6.11
N VAL A 96 -29.66 -43.27 -6.24
CA VAL A 96 -31.11 -43.13 -6.08
C VAL A 96 -31.82 -43.94 -4.97
N ALA A 97 -32.41 -43.20 -4.02
CA ALA A 97 -33.72 -43.52 -3.47
C ALA A 97 -34.64 -42.29 -3.59
N ARG A 98 -35.69 -42.43 -4.41
CA ARG A 98 -36.83 -41.52 -4.57
C ARG A 98 -37.78 -41.70 -3.38
N ALA A 99 -38.29 -40.61 -2.83
CA ALA A 99 -39.59 -40.58 -2.18
C ALA A 99 -40.38 -39.42 -2.80
N ALA A 100 -41.54 -39.77 -3.37
CA ALA A 100 -42.43 -38.88 -4.09
C ALA A 100 -43.44 -38.24 -3.14
N VAL A 101 -43.75 -36.95 -3.33
CA VAL A 101 -45.05 -36.37 -2.96
C VAL A 101 -45.44 -35.31 -4.00
N GLY A 102 -46.46 -35.68 -4.79
CA GLY A 102 -47.57 -34.88 -5.31
C GLY A 102 -47.40 -33.40 -5.67
N GLU A 103 -47.40 -33.14 -6.97
CA GLU A 103 -47.87 -31.89 -7.60
C GLU A 103 -49.34 -31.59 -7.27
N LYS A 104 -49.63 -30.32 -6.97
CA LYS A 104 -50.87 -29.67 -7.45
C LYS A 104 -50.56 -28.26 -7.94
N SER A 105 -50.94 -28.08 -9.20
CA SER A 105 -50.87 -26.88 -10.03
C SER A 105 -52.01 -25.91 -9.71
N SER A 106 -51.69 -24.61 -9.66
CA SER A 106 -52.64 -23.56 -10.04
C SER A 106 -51.85 -22.36 -10.58
N LYS A 107 -52.05 -22.09 -11.87
CA LYS A 107 -51.55 -20.95 -12.63
C LYS A 107 -52.40 -19.71 -12.31
N GLU A 108 -51.76 -18.58 -12.04
CA GLU A 108 -52.32 -17.24 -12.29
C GLU A 108 -51.25 -16.35 -12.95
N PRO A 109 -51.63 -15.47 -13.90
CA PRO A 109 -50.68 -14.76 -14.75
C PRO A 109 -50.15 -13.49 -14.08
N ALA A 110 -48.83 -13.30 -14.17
CA ALA A 110 -48.17 -12.07 -13.76
C ALA A 110 -48.58 -10.90 -14.66
N THR A 111 -49.22 -9.89 -14.06
CA THR A 111 -49.55 -8.60 -14.69
C THR A 111 -48.32 -7.68 -14.63
N PRO A 112 -47.97 -6.95 -15.69
CA PRO A 112 -46.78 -6.10 -15.71
C PRO A 112 -46.98 -4.85 -14.85
N LEU A 113 -46.11 -4.64 -13.87
CA LEU A 113 -46.06 -3.37 -13.12
C LEU A 113 -45.50 -2.28 -14.04
N ARG A 114 -46.41 -1.43 -14.50
CA ARG A 114 -46.14 -0.16 -15.18
C ARG A 114 -45.30 0.75 -14.27
N PHE A 115 -44.18 1.24 -14.79
CA PHE A 115 -43.52 2.42 -14.26
C PHE A 115 -44.49 3.60 -14.41
N ALA A 116 -45.03 4.05 -13.29
CA ALA A 116 -45.78 5.31 -13.23
C ALA A 116 -44.76 6.46 -13.15
N ASP A 117 -44.74 7.24 -14.23
CA ASP A 117 -44.20 8.60 -14.31
C ASP A 117 -44.66 9.39 -13.07
N ARG A 118 -43.73 9.71 -12.17
CA ARG A 118 -43.98 10.67 -11.08
C ARG A 118 -43.38 12.00 -11.47
N GLY A 119 -44.29 12.89 -11.85
CA GLY A 119 -44.03 14.26 -12.25
C GLY A 119 -43.16 15.05 -11.27
N VAL A 120 -42.41 15.96 -11.88
CA VAL A 120 -41.60 17.01 -11.25
C VAL A 120 -42.50 17.89 -10.37
N MET A 121 -42.49 17.65 -9.06
CA MET A 121 -43.03 18.60 -8.08
C MET A 121 -42.04 19.76 -7.93
N LYS A 122 -42.42 20.93 -8.44
CA LYS A 122 -41.75 22.21 -8.16
C LYS A 122 -41.97 22.55 -6.69
N PHE A 123 -40.95 22.36 -5.85
CA PHE A 123 -40.95 22.90 -4.49
C PHE A 123 -40.42 24.34 -4.52
N GLY A 124 -41.27 25.28 -4.12
CA GLY A 124 -40.92 26.68 -3.96
C GLY A 124 -39.79 26.87 -2.94
N ALA A 125 -38.87 27.76 -3.27
CA ALA A 125 -37.74 28.13 -2.44
C ALA A 125 -38.22 28.69 -1.09
N LYS A 126 -38.16 27.87 -0.04
CA LYS A 126 -38.07 28.36 1.34
C LYS A 126 -36.60 28.56 1.66
N ARG A 127 -36.27 29.74 2.18
CA ARG A 127 -34.94 30.18 2.62
C ARG A 127 -34.28 29.10 3.51
N PRO A 128 -32.95 28.95 3.48
CA PRO A 128 -32.27 28.07 4.42
C PRO A 128 -32.61 28.51 5.85
N GLN A 129 -33.21 27.61 6.63
CA GLN A 129 -33.35 27.82 8.07
C GLN A 129 -31.96 27.86 8.70
N GLU A 130 -31.80 28.81 9.60
CA GLU A 130 -30.60 29.10 10.39
C GLU A 130 -29.97 27.83 10.97
N ASN A 131 -28.63 27.78 10.93
CA ASN A 131 -27.83 26.77 11.59
C ASN A 131 -28.23 26.68 13.08
N PHE A 132 -28.94 25.61 13.45
CA PHE A 132 -28.96 25.15 14.84
C PHE A 132 -27.55 24.69 15.18
N MET A 133 -26.71 25.60 15.67
CA MET A 133 -25.48 25.22 16.35
C MET A 133 -25.90 24.50 17.62
N SER A 134 -25.84 23.17 17.58
CA SER A 134 -26.05 22.32 18.74
C SER A 134 -24.99 22.65 19.79
N ASP A 135 -25.40 23.00 21.02
CA ASP A 135 -24.52 23.18 22.19
C ASP A 135 -23.83 21.87 22.65
N ARG A 136 -24.11 20.74 21.99
CA ARG A 136 -23.49 19.44 22.29
C ARG A 136 -22.07 19.37 21.75
N ALA A 137 -21.16 18.88 22.58
CA ALA A 137 -19.81 18.51 22.19
C ALA A 137 -19.83 17.52 21.00
N PRO A 138 -18.96 17.70 20.00
CA PRO A 138 -18.95 16.83 18.83
C PRO A 138 -18.38 15.44 19.12
N THR A 139 -18.87 14.44 18.39
CA THR A 139 -18.19 13.15 18.22
C THR A 139 -17.04 13.34 17.23
N GLY A 140 -15.81 13.16 17.69
CA GLY A 140 -14.61 13.34 16.87
C GLY A 140 -14.27 12.10 16.04
N ILE A 141 -14.08 12.27 14.75
CA ILE A 141 -13.62 11.22 13.83
C ILE A 141 -12.17 11.52 13.43
N VAL A 142 -11.21 10.81 14.01
CA VAL A 142 -9.78 11.02 13.78
C VAL A 142 -9.33 10.20 12.59
N MET A 143 -9.17 10.83 11.44
CA MET A 143 -8.77 10.22 10.17
C MET A 143 -7.26 10.02 10.13
N LEU A 144 -6.84 8.75 10.22
CA LEU A 144 -5.45 8.34 10.31
C LEU A 144 -4.91 7.91 8.94
N ASN A 145 -3.82 8.55 8.51
CA ASN A 145 -3.09 8.20 7.30
C ASN A 145 -1.60 8.59 7.46
N MET A 146 -0.75 8.22 6.51
CA MET A 146 0.67 8.61 6.52
C MET A 146 0.86 10.10 6.21
N GLY A 147 -0.06 10.67 5.43
CA GLY A 147 0.04 12.02 4.89
C GLY A 147 0.95 12.09 3.67
N GLY A 148 1.25 13.31 3.24
CA GLY A 148 2.11 13.60 2.11
C GLY A 148 2.43 15.08 2.05
N PRO A 149 3.61 15.47 1.56
CA PRO A 149 4.05 16.86 1.54
C PRO A 149 3.14 17.66 0.60
N ASP A 150 2.53 18.73 1.10
CA ASP A 150 1.62 19.61 0.35
C ASP A 150 2.36 20.56 -0.62
N SER A 151 3.68 20.63 -0.50
CA SER A 151 4.57 21.51 -1.21
C SER A 151 5.94 20.86 -1.39
N LEU A 152 6.71 21.34 -2.37
CA LEU A 152 8.06 20.85 -2.64
C LEU A 152 9.01 21.02 -1.44
N ASP A 153 8.87 22.12 -0.70
CA ASP A 153 9.67 22.40 0.50
C ASP A 153 9.35 21.42 1.64
N GLY A 154 8.11 20.90 1.70
CA GLY A 154 7.69 19.89 2.65
C GLY A 154 8.28 18.50 2.42
N VAL A 155 8.88 18.23 1.26
CA VAL A 155 9.40 16.89 0.89
C VAL A 155 10.55 16.46 1.81
N GLY A 156 11.49 17.35 2.12
CA GLY A 156 12.62 17.04 3.00
C GLY A 156 12.18 16.61 4.41
N PRO A 157 11.39 17.44 5.12
CA PRO A 157 10.84 17.09 6.43
C PRO A 157 10.01 15.80 6.43
N PHE A 158 9.20 15.59 5.39
CA PHE A 158 8.42 14.36 5.21
C PHE A 158 9.33 13.12 5.16
N LEU A 159 10.36 13.14 4.30
CA LEU A 159 11.31 12.03 4.18
C LEU A 159 12.08 11.80 5.47
N GLU A 160 12.47 12.86 6.19
CA GLU A 160 13.17 12.73 7.47
C GLU A 160 12.33 11.94 8.48
N LYS A 161 11.05 12.30 8.65
CA LYS A 161 10.13 11.59 9.56
C LYS A 161 9.91 10.15 9.12
N LEU A 162 9.68 9.93 7.82
CA LEU A 162 9.48 8.61 7.23
C LEU A 162 10.69 7.69 7.46
N PHE A 163 11.92 8.18 7.23
CA PHE A 163 13.16 7.42 7.45
C PHE A 163 13.57 7.32 8.92
N ARG A 164 12.96 8.07 9.85
CA ARG A 164 13.16 7.91 11.29
C ARG A 164 12.19 6.91 11.91
N ASP A 165 11.09 6.57 11.22
CA ASP A 165 10.12 5.63 11.75
C ASP A 165 10.62 4.19 11.66
N ARG A 166 10.93 3.62 12.83
CA ARG A 166 11.30 2.21 13.01
C ARG A 166 10.14 1.24 12.83
N GLU A 167 8.90 1.72 12.77
CA GLU A 167 7.70 0.92 12.46
C GLU A 167 7.54 0.69 10.97
N LEU A 168 8.08 1.59 10.15
CA LEU A 168 8.06 1.50 8.69
C LEU A 168 9.36 0.93 8.12
N ILE A 169 10.52 1.49 8.52
CA ILE A 169 11.83 1.11 7.97
C ILE A 169 12.78 0.78 9.13
N GLU A 170 13.27 -0.46 9.17
CA GLU A 170 14.30 -0.90 10.11
C GLU A 170 15.69 -0.82 9.45
N LEU A 171 16.44 0.26 9.69
CA LEU A 171 17.83 0.40 9.22
C LEU A 171 18.83 0.28 10.38
N PRO A 172 20.01 -0.33 10.17
CA PRO A 172 21.09 -0.25 11.15
C PRO A 172 21.53 1.21 11.32
N MET A 173 21.79 1.65 12.56
CA MET A 173 22.25 3.03 12.85
C MET A 173 21.39 4.14 12.22
N GLN A 174 20.06 3.95 12.19
CA GLN A 174 19.09 4.84 11.53
C GLN A 174 19.17 6.31 11.96
N SER A 175 19.58 6.60 13.20
CA SER A 175 19.79 7.98 13.68
C SER A 175 20.93 8.71 12.97
N VAL A 176 21.91 7.97 12.43
CA VAL A 176 23.08 8.52 11.72
C VAL A 176 22.90 8.38 10.20
N LEU A 177 22.43 7.22 9.72
CA LEU A 177 22.23 6.98 8.29
C LEU A 177 21.00 7.70 7.73
N GLY A 178 19.99 7.96 8.55
CA GLY A 178 18.74 8.61 8.14
C GLY A 178 18.96 9.97 7.47
N PRO A 179 19.60 10.95 8.15
CA PRO A 179 19.85 12.28 7.57
C PRO A 179 20.64 12.25 6.25
N PHE A 180 21.63 11.36 6.14
CA PHE A 180 22.42 11.20 4.91
C PHE A 180 21.62 10.59 3.75
N ILE A 181 20.78 9.58 4.04
CA ILE A 181 19.89 8.98 3.03
C ILE A 181 18.86 10.00 2.56
N VAL A 182 18.30 10.78 3.50
CA VAL A 182 17.33 11.83 3.22
C VAL A 182 17.94 12.89 2.32
N SER A 183 19.07 13.49 2.69
CA SER A 183 19.71 14.55 1.88
C SER A 183 20.03 14.10 0.46
N ARG A 184 20.45 12.84 0.28
CA ARG A 184 20.71 12.26 -1.04
C ARG A 184 19.44 11.95 -1.85
N ARG A 185 18.34 11.58 -1.20
CA ARG A 185 17.07 11.20 -1.87
C ARG A 185 16.17 12.39 -2.15
N THR A 186 16.18 13.42 -1.29
CA THR A 186 15.26 14.57 -1.38
C THR A 186 15.21 15.19 -2.78
N PRO A 187 16.33 15.50 -3.47
CA PRO A 187 16.25 16.13 -4.80
C PRO A 187 15.46 15.31 -5.83
N LYS A 188 15.62 13.98 -5.80
CA LYS A 188 14.89 13.07 -6.69
C LYS A 188 13.40 13.03 -6.34
N VAL A 189 13.06 13.00 -5.06
CA VAL A 189 11.65 12.96 -4.62
C VAL A 189 10.95 14.30 -4.86
N VAL A 190 11.68 15.42 -4.76
CA VAL A 190 11.17 16.75 -5.15
C VAL A 190 10.76 16.77 -6.62
N GLU A 191 11.55 16.16 -7.51
CA GLU A 191 11.18 16.07 -8.94
C GLU A 191 9.93 15.21 -9.17
N VAL A 192 9.80 14.11 -8.40
CA VAL A 192 8.59 13.26 -8.39
C VAL A 192 7.36 14.07 -7.96
N TYR A 193 7.44 14.88 -6.91
CA TYR A 193 6.30 15.74 -6.52
C TYR A 193 6.06 16.88 -7.52
N ARG A 194 7.12 17.40 -8.16
CA ARG A 194 7.01 18.43 -9.20
C ARG A 194 6.23 17.92 -10.42
N SER A 195 6.46 16.67 -10.84
CA SER A 195 5.79 16.09 -12.01
C SER A 195 4.28 15.91 -11.83
N ILE A 196 3.79 15.88 -10.59
CA ILE A 196 2.35 15.75 -10.26
C ILE A 196 1.70 17.06 -9.80
N GLY A 197 2.35 18.21 -10.00
CA GLY A 197 1.79 19.52 -9.69
C GLY A 197 2.34 20.21 -8.44
N GLY A 198 3.41 19.69 -7.84
CA GLY A 198 4.18 20.39 -6.79
C GLY A 198 3.89 19.96 -5.35
N GLY A 199 2.99 19.00 -5.12
CA GLY A 199 2.63 18.51 -3.80
C GLY A 199 1.65 17.33 -3.86
N SER A 200 1.47 16.66 -2.72
CA SER A 200 0.49 15.58 -2.54
C SER A 200 -0.92 16.16 -2.37
N PRO A 201 -1.93 15.68 -3.11
CA PRO A 201 -3.31 16.11 -2.92
C PRO A 201 -3.98 15.48 -1.67
N ILE A 202 -3.29 14.58 -0.97
CA ILE A 202 -3.86 13.77 0.12
C ILE A 202 -4.45 14.61 1.26
N THR A 203 -3.81 15.73 1.63
CA THR A 203 -4.30 16.60 2.71
C THR A 203 -5.63 17.24 2.35
N ARG A 204 -5.74 17.76 1.13
CA ARG A 204 -6.99 18.35 0.61
C ARG A 204 -8.07 17.28 0.47
N GLY A 205 -7.75 16.14 -0.14
CA GLY A 205 -8.69 15.06 -0.35
C GLY A 205 -9.22 14.47 0.95
N THR A 206 -8.36 14.28 1.95
CA THR A 206 -8.77 13.76 3.28
C THR A 206 -9.65 14.78 4.01
N ARG A 207 -9.36 16.08 3.89
CA ARG A 207 -10.22 17.14 4.47
C ARG A 207 -11.61 17.13 3.84
N GLU A 208 -11.68 17.09 2.51
CA GLU A 208 -12.93 17.02 1.78
C GLU A 208 -13.74 15.77 2.15
N GLN A 209 -13.09 14.61 2.19
CA GLN A 209 -13.72 13.36 2.63
C GLN A 209 -14.25 13.46 4.07
N GLY A 210 -13.46 14.03 4.99
CA GLY A 210 -13.84 14.22 6.38
C GLY A 210 -15.02 15.16 6.59
N ASP A 211 -15.01 16.30 5.90
CA ASP A 211 -16.09 17.30 5.95
C ASP A 211 -17.40 16.70 5.41
N LEU A 212 -17.34 16.01 4.26
CA LEU A 212 -18.51 15.34 3.67
C LEU A 212 -19.01 14.17 4.52
N LEU A 213 -18.09 13.40 5.12
CA LEU A 213 -18.39 12.32 6.06
C LEU A 213 -19.14 12.84 7.29
N ALA A 214 -18.67 13.94 7.90
CA ALA A 214 -19.31 14.54 9.06
C ALA A 214 -20.75 14.97 8.75
N VAL A 215 -20.97 15.63 7.60
CA VAL A 215 -22.31 16.02 7.14
C VAL A 215 -23.20 14.80 6.91
N ALA A 216 -22.68 13.73 6.29
CA ALA A 216 -23.44 12.51 6.07
C ALA A 216 -23.80 11.81 7.39
N LEU A 217 -22.87 11.77 8.35
CA LEU A 217 -23.07 11.19 9.68
C LEU A 217 -24.10 11.95 10.51
N ASP A 218 -24.11 13.28 10.47
CA ASP A 218 -25.12 14.08 11.17
C ASP A 218 -26.54 13.75 10.70
N ARG A 219 -26.69 13.40 9.42
CA ARG A 219 -27.97 13.00 8.83
C ARG A 219 -28.41 11.60 9.26
N ILE A 220 -27.49 10.62 9.27
CA ILE A 220 -27.85 9.20 9.50
C ILE A 220 -27.70 8.75 10.96
N SER A 221 -26.91 9.47 11.76
CA SER A 221 -26.67 9.19 13.19
C SER A 221 -26.89 10.43 14.06
N PRO A 222 -28.10 11.03 14.07
CA PRO A 222 -28.37 12.27 14.82
C PRO A 222 -28.19 12.11 16.34
N SER A 223 -28.21 10.89 16.87
CA SER A 223 -27.98 10.61 18.29
C SER A 223 -26.54 10.85 18.74
N THR A 224 -25.58 10.83 17.81
CA THR A 224 -24.15 11.07 18.05
C THR A 224 -23.65 12.37 17.44
N ALA A 225 -24.54 13.13 16.81
CA ALA A 225 -24.26 14.45 16.25
C ALA A 225 -24.07 15.52 17.35
N PRO A 226 -23.31 16.60 17.08
CA PRO A 226 -22.62 16.88 15.81
C PRO A 226 -21.37 16.00 15.63
N HIS A 227 -21.03 15.64 14.39
CA HIS A 227 -19.78 14.95 14.06
C HIS A 227 -18.76 15.95 13.53
N LYS A 228 -17.48 15.70 13.80
CA LYS A 228 -16.39 16.50 13.23
C LYS A 228 -15.18 15.62 12.93
N SER A 229 -14.63 15.76 11.74
CA SER A 229 -13.41 15.05 11.35
C SER A 229 -12.14 15.81 11.78
N TYR A 230 -11.13 15.06 12.18
CA TYR A 230 -9.80 15.55 12.53
C TYR A 230 -8.77 14.75 11.76
N ILE A 231 -7.86 15.41 11.05
CA ILE A 231 -6.79 14.72 10.32
C ILE A 231 -5.61 14.53 11.27
N ALA A 232 -5.12 13.30 11.35
CA ALA A 232 -3.89 12.97 12.07
C ALA A 232 -2.98 12.17 11.15
N PHE A 233 -2.04 12.88 10.52
CA PHE A 233 -1.05 12.30 9.63
C PHE A 233 0.24 11.94 10.35
N ARG A 234 0.85 10.85 9.88
CA ARG A 234 2.04 10.27 10.52
C ARG A 234 3.33 11.04 10.23
N TYR A 235 3.48 11.56 9.00
CA TYR A 235 4.75 12.12 8.52
C TYR A 235 4.67 13.57 8.02
N THR A 236 3.47 14.12 7.88
CA THR A 236 3.24 15.54 7.53
C THR A 236 2.17 16.14 8.43
N PRO A 237 2.10 17.47 8.60
CA PRO A 237 1.01 18.09 9.32
C PRO A 237 -0.33 17.91 8.58
N PRO A 238 -1.47 17.93 9.29
CA PRO A 238 -1.58 18.01 10.75
C PRO A 238 -1.21 16.67 11.42
N TYR A 239 -0.36 16.73 12.45
CA TYR A 239 0.09 15.57 13.23
C TYR A 239 -0.93 15.16 14.29
N ALA A 240 -0.74 13.99 14.91
CA ALA A 240 -1.61 13.49 15.97
C ALA A 240 -1.78 14.48 17.15
N HIS A 241 -0.71 15.12 17.62
CA HIS A 241 -0.81 16.11 18.70
C HIS A 241 -1.64 17.34 18.30
N GLU A 242 -1.50 17.84 17.07
CA GLU A 242 -2.28 18.98 16.56
C GLU A 242 -3.78 18.62 16.46
N ALA A 243 -4.09 17.40 16.04
CA ALA A 243 -5.45 16.88 16.03
C ALA A 243 -6.05 16.80 17.44
N LEU A 244 -5.30 16.27 18.41
CA LEU A 244 -5.71 16.16 19.81
C LEU A 244 -5.93 17.54 20.44
N GLU A 245 -5.03 18.50 20.20
CA GLU A 245 -5.22 19.89 20.65
C GLU A 245 -6.48 20.52 20.06
N GLN A 246 -6.78 20.25 18.79
CA GLN A 246 -8.01 20.74 18.17
C GLN A 246 -9.25 20.09 18.80
N MET A 247 -9.22 18.78 19.05
CA MET A 247 -10.29 18.05 19.74
C MET A 247 -10.55 18.61 21.14
N LEU A 248 -9.51 18.96 21.90
CA LEU A 248 -9.65 19.61 23.22
C LEU A 248 -10.32 20.98 23.11
N ARG A 249 -9.90 21.81 22.14
CA ARG A 249 -10.53 23.13 21.90
C ARG A 249 -12.00 23.01 21.53
N ASP A 250 -12.35 21.97 20.78
CA ASP A 250 -13.72 21.67 20.37
C ASP A 250 -14.52 20.92 21.45
N LYS A 251 -13.92 20.63 22.62
CA LYS A 251 -14.54 19.92 23.76
C LYS A 251 -15.02 18.50 23.40
N VAL A 252 -14.32 17.81 22.50
CA VAL A 252 -14.64 16.43 22.12
C VAL A 252 -14.49 15.51 23.33
N HIS A 253 -15.51 14.67 23.58
CA HIS A 253 -15.44 13.62 24.60
C HIS A 253 -15.50 12.21 24.02
N ARG A 254 -16.19 12.00 22.88
CA ARG A 254 -16.22 10.71 22.19
C ARG A 254 -15.35 10.79 20.94
N ALA A 255 -14.45 9.83 20.76
CA ALA A 255 -13.53 9.83 19.63
C ALA A 255 -13.44 8.47 18.94
N VAL A 256 -13.43 8.47 17.60
CA VAL A 256 -13.21 7.30 16.76
C VAL A 256 -11.88 7.46 16.04
N ALA A 257 -10.90 6.64 16.36
CA ALA A 257 -9.66 6.53 15.61
C ALA A 257 -9.93 5.71 14.33
N PHE A 258 -9.95 6.37 13.18
CA PHE A 258 -10.40 5.80 11.92
C PHE A 258 -9.23 5.69 10.93
N SER A 259 -8.69 4.48 10.78
CA SER A 259 -7.71 4.15 9.74
C SER A 259 -8.28 4.42 8.36
N GLN A 260 -7.64 5.28 7.58
CA GLN A 260 -8.00 5.53 6.18
C GLN A 260 -7.45 4.46 5.22
N TYR A 261 -6.74 3.47 5.75
CA TYR A 261 -6.35 2.25 5.05
C TYR A 261 -7.43 1.19 5.26
N PRO A 262 -8.08 0.69 4.19
CA PRO A 262 -9.05 -0.40 4.33
C PRO A 262 -8.39 -1.70 4.80
N GLN A 263 -7.21 -2.00 4.26
CA GLN A 263 -6.43 -3.19 4.62
C GLN A 263 -5.41 -2.83 5.70
N TYR A 264 -5.47 -3.50 6.84
CA TYR A 264 -4.54 -3.27 7.93
C TYR A 264 -3.14 -3.74 7.55
N ALA A 265 -2.15 -2.87 7.76
CA ALA A 265 -0.74 -3.26 7.86
C ALA A 265 -0.12 -2.65 9.11
N CYS A 266 0.82 -3.35 9.74
CA CYS A 266 1.59 -2.80 10.85
C CYS A 266 2.34 -1.50 10.50
N PRO A 267 2.99 -1.36 9.32
CA PRO A 267 3.69 -0.12 8.96
C PRO A 267 2.76 1.05 8.57
N THR A 268 1.45 0.83 8.41
CA THR A 268 0.46 1.87 8.07
C THR A 268 -0.48 2.12 9.24
N SER A 269 -1.64 1.45 9.29
CA SER A 269 -2.63 1.57 10.36
C SER A 269 -2.03 1.35 11.74
N GLY A 270 -1.13 0.35 11.87
CA GLY A 270 -0.42 0.08 13.12
C GLY A 270 0.44 1.27 13.58
N SER A 271 1.26 1.81 12.67
CA SER A 271 2.12 2.98 12.96
C SER A 271 1.31 4.23 13.28
N SER A 272 0.25 4.53 12.51
CA SER A 272 -0.63 5.67 12.79
C SER A 272 -1.35 5.56 14.13
N LEU A 273 -1.84 4.37 14.50
CA LEU A 273 -2.47 4.15 15.80
C LEU A 273 -1.47 4.25 16.94
N ASN A 274 -0.28 3.67 16.81
CA ASN A 274 0.76 3.79 17.83
C ASN A 274 1.23 5.23 18.00
N ASP A 275 1.32 6.02 16.93
CA ASP A 275 1.64 7.45 16.98
C ASP A 275 0.55 8.25 17.71
N LEU A 276 -0.72 7.98 17.41
CA LEU A 276 -1.86 8.59 18.12
C LEU A 276 -1.81 8.26 19.61
N TRP A 277 -1.62 6.98 19.99
CA TRP A 277 -1.56 6.58 21.40
C TRP A 277 -0.38 7.18 22.13
N ARG A 278 0.78 7.27 21.48
CA ARG A 278 1.95 7.95 22.03
C ARG A 278 1.67 9.43 22.29
N ALA A 279 1.01 10.12 21.36
CA ALA A 279 0.62 11.51 21.55
C ALA A 279 -0.41 11.68 22.68
N VAL A 280 -1.38 10.76 22.80
CA VAL A 280 -2.34 10.74 23.93
C VAL A 280 -1.60 10.58 25.27
N ASP A 281 -0.64 9.65 25.34
CA ASP A 281 0.16 9.40 26.55
C ASP A 281 1.05 10.61 26.90
N GLU A 282 1.76 11.17 25.91
CA GLU A 282 2.65 12.34 26.09
C GLU A 282 1.89 13.59 26.54
N MET A 283 0.68 13.80 26.02
CA MET A 283 -0.21 14.90 26.41
C MET A 283 -1.04 14.60 27.67
N LYS A 284 -0.91 13.40 28.25
CA LYS A 284 -1.64 12.95 29.45
C LYS A 284 -3.16 12.95 29.28
N LEU A 285 -3.64 12.52 28.11
CA LEU A 285 -5.06 12.54 27.70
C LEU A 285 -5.77 11.19 27.79
N GLY A 286 -5.16 10.16 28.40
CA GLY A 286 -5.71 8.79 28.40
C GLY A 286 -7.16 8.66 28.89
N ASN A 287 -7.57 9.50 29.86
CA ASN A 287 -8.95 9.49 30.40
C ASN A 287 -9.84 10.60 29.83
N HIS A 288 -9.35 11.42 28.89
CA HIS A 288 -10.10 12.58 28.39
C HIS A 288 -11.14 12.19 27.33
N PHE A 289 -10.83 11.19 26.50
CA PHE A 289 -11.67 10.77 25.40
C PHE A 289 -12.16 9.33 25.60
N ASP A 290 -13.44 9.10 25.31
CA ASP A 290 -14.02 7.78 25.12
C ASP A 290 -13.66 7.26 23.73
N TRP A 291 -12.51 6.58 23.62
CA TRP A 291 -11.99 6.08 22.36
C TRP A 291 -12.70 4.83 21.87
N SER A 292 -12.76 4.70 20.55
CA SER A 292 -12.97 3.46 19.81
C SER A 292 -12.19 3.51 18.49
N VAL A 293 -12.00 2.37 17.84
CA VAL A 293 -11.09 2.23 16.70
C VAL A 293 -11.78 1.50 15.55
N ILE A 294 -11.72 2.08 14.36
CA ILE A 294 -11.97 1.40 13.08
C ILE A 294 -10.60 1.15 12.46
N ASP A 295 -10.01 0.00 12.76
CA ASP A 295 -8.64 -0.33 12.38
C ASP A 295 -8.52 -0.94 10.98
N ARG A 296 -9.60 -1.52 10.45
CA ARG A 296 -9.66 -2.17 9.13
C ARG A 296 -11.09 -2.28 8.62
N TRP A 297 -11.25 -2.34 7.30
CA TRP A 297 -12.53 -2.42 6.60
C TRP A 297 -12.36 -2.91 5.14
N PRO A 298 -11.59 -4.01 4.90
CA PRO A 298 -11.12 -4.38 3.55
C PRO A 298 -12.22 -4.81 2.59
N THR A 299 -13.35 -5.31 3.11
CA THR A 299 -14.47 -5.82 2.31
C THR A 299 -15.78 -5.08 2.62
N HIS A 300 -15.69 -3.83 3.09
CA HIS A 300 -16.90 -3.03 3.32
C HIS A 300 -17.66 -2.83 2.00
N PRO A 301 -18.98 -3.08 1.93
CA PRO A 301 -19.73 -3.06 0.66
C PRO A 301 -19.50 -1.79 -0.16
N ALA A 302 -19.58 -0.62 0.48
CA ALA A 302 -19.41 0.65 -0.24
C ALA A 302 -17.98 0.90 -0.76
N LEU A 303 -16.95 0.31 -0.13
CA LEU A 303 -15.59 0.34 -0.69
C LEU A 303 -15.56 -0.49 -1.97
N ILE A 304 -16.09 -1.71 -1.91
CA ILE A 304 -16.13 -2.63 -3.05
C ILE A 304 -16.94 -2.02 -4.19
N ASP A 305 -18.13 -1.48 -3.91
CA ASP A 305 -18.98 -0.84 -4.91
C ASP A 305 -18.29 0.36 -5.57
N THR A 306 -17.64 1.22 -4.79
CA THR A 306 -16.89 2.36 -5.34
C THR A 306 -15.73 1.92 -6.24
N LEU A 307 -14.97 0.90 -5.83
CA LEU A 307 -13.88 0.37 -6.66
C LEU A 307 -14.43 -0.29 -7.92
N CYS A 308 -15.57 -1.00 -7.82
CA CYS A 308 -16.27 -1.57 -8.96
C CYS A 308 -16.77 -0.50 -9.94
N GLU A 309 -17.33 0.61 -9.45
CA GLU A 309 -17.68 1.77 -10.28
C GLU A 309 -16.47 2.30 -11.05
N GLY A 310 -15.34 2.51 -10.37
CA GLY A 310 -14.10 2.97 -11.01
C GLY A 310 -13.57 2.00 -12.07
N ILE A 311 -13.65 0.68 -11.81
CA ILE A 311 -13.25 -0.34 -12.78
C ILE A 311 -14.18 -0.33 -14.00
N ARG A 312 -15.51 -0.24 -13.81
CA ARG A 312 -16.46 -0.17 -14.93
C ARG A 312 -16.23 1.07 -15.79
N GLU A 313 -15.99 2.22 -15.15
CA GLU A 313 -15.65 3.46 -15.85
C GLU A 313 -14.38 3.31 -16.69
N ALA A 314 -13.33 2.71 -16.12
CA ALA A 314 -12.07 2.50 -16.80
C ALA A 314 -12.15 1.47 -17.94
N LEU A 315 -12.88 0.37 -17.73
CA LEU A 315 -13.20 -0.58 -18.81
C LEU A 315 -14.00 0.07 -19.94
N GLY A 316 -14.88 1.03 -19.61
CA GLY A 316 -15.64 1.82 -20.56
C GLY A 316 -14.77 2.61 -21.56
N ARG A 317 -13.54 2.95 -21.18
CA ARG A 317 -12.57 3.67 -22.04
C ARG A 317 -11.85 2.78 -23.05
N PHE A 318 -11.94 1.45 -22.92
CA PHE A 318 -11.50 0.53 -23.97
C PHE A 318 -12.60 0.36 -25.03
N PRO A 319 -12.24 0.20 -26.31
CA PRO A 319 -13.20 -0.13 -27.37
C PRO A 319 -14.01 -1.38 -27.02
N PRO A 320 -15.34 -1.39 -27.22
CA PRO A 320 -16.21 -2.50 -26.81
C PRO A 320 -15.73 -3.89 -27.24
N GLU A 321 -15.22 -4.01 -28.46
CA GLU A 321 -14.72 -5.23 -29.08
C GLU A 321 -13.45 -5.80 -28.41
N HIS A 322 -12.72 -4.97 -27.65
CA HIS A 322 -11.47 -5.36 -26.99
C HIS A 322 -11.61 -5.51 -25.48
N ARG A 323 -12.77 -5.19 -24.89
CA ARG A 323 -12.96 -5.18 -23.42
C ARG A 323 -12.71 -6.53 -22.77
N ASP A 324 -13.01 -7.62 -23.45
CA ASP A 324 -12.79 -8.98 -22.93
C ASP A 324 -11.30 -9.40 -22.98
N GLU A 325 -10.48 -8.73 -23.79
CA GLU A 325 -9.04 -9.00 -23.90
C GLU A 325 -8.23 -8.31 -22.80
N VAL A 326 -8.80 -7.28 -22.17
CA VAL A 326 -8.13 -6.45 -21.16
C VAL A 326 -7.70 -7.32 -19.98
N VAL A 327 -6.43 -7.19 -19.58
CA VAL A 327 -5.92 -7.81 -18.36
C VAL A 327 -5.97 -6.80 -17.22
N LEU A 328 -6.64 -7.14 -16.12
CA LEU A 328 -6.68 -6.31 -14.92
C LEU A 328 -5.47 -6.62 -14.04
N VAL A 329 -4.72 -5.59 -13.68
CA VAL A 329 -3.61 -5.68 -12.72
C VAL A 329 -3.99 -4.90 -11.47
N PHE A 330 -4.47 -5.60 -10.45
CA PHE A 330 -4.68 -5.01 -9.13
C PHE A 330 -3.31 -4.69 -8.54
N SER A 331 -3.03 -3.42 -8.29
CA SER A 331 -1.75 -2.94 -7.77
C SER A 331 -1.95 -2.45 -6.34
N ALA A 332 -1.19 -3.02 -5.41
CA ALA A 332 -1.13 -2.62 -4.01
C ALA A 332 0.31 -2.24 -3.62
N HIS A 333 0.52 -1.44 -2.58
CA HIS A 333 1.89 -1.15 -2.13
C HIS A 333 2.56 -2.41 -1.58
N SER A 334 3.80 -2.68 -1.95
CA SER A 334 4.52 -3.86 -1.44
C SER A 334 4.95 -3.68 0.01
N LEU A 335 5.19 -4.79 0.71
CA LEU A 335 5.81 -4.79 2.04
C LEU A 335 7.10 -5.63 2.03
N PRO A 336 8.11 -5.28 2.85
CA PRO A 336 9.28 -6.13 3.01
C PRO A 336 8.87 -7.52 3.51
N LEU A 337 9.46 -8.59 2.96
CA LEU A 337 9.10 -9.96 3.34
C LEU A 337 9.29 -10.24 4.83
N LYS A 338 10.22 -9.55 5.50
CA LYS A 338 10.38 -9.63 6.96
C LYS A 338 9.11 -9.24 7.72
N VAL A 339 8.38 -8.23 7.23
CA VAL A 339 7.09 -7.80 7.83
C VAL A 339 6.05 -8.88 7.60
N ILE A 340 5.98 -9.44 6.39
CA ILE A 340 5.06 -10.53 6.05
C ILE A 340 5.32 -11.77 6.92
N TYR A 341 6.57 -12.19 7.04
CA TYR A 341 6.95 -13.36 7.84
C TYR A 341 6.74 -13.19 9.35
N ARG A 342 6.59 -11.96 9.85
CA ARG A 342 6.16 -11.73 11.23
C ARG A 342 4.67 -12.03 11.44
N GLY A 343 3.90 -12.17 10.38
CA GLY A 343 2.46 -12.44 10.38
C GLY A 343 1.61 -11.18 10.21
N ASP A 344 2.02 -10.27 9.32
CA ASP A 344 1.22 -9.11 8.95
C ASP A 344 -0.02 -9.53 8.12
N SER A 345 -1.20 -8.97 8.42
CA SER A 345 -2.46 -9.37 7.78
C SER A 345 -2.67 -8.74 6.39
N TYR A 346 -1.85 -7.76 6.02
CA TYR A 346 -2.05 -6.96 4.81
C TYR A 346 -2.24 -7.78 3.52
N PRO A 347 -1.39 -8.77 3.19
CA PRO A 347 -1.56 -9.51 1.92
C PRO A 347 -2.89 -10.27 1.85
N GLN A 348 -3.34 -10.81 2.99
CA GLN A 348 -4.61 -11.54 3.09
C GLN A 348 -5.81 -10.60 2.95
N GLU A 349 -5.74 -9.41 3.56
CA GLU A 349 -6.81 -8.41 3.45
C GLU A 349 -6.88 -7.77 2.06
N VAL A 350 -5.74 -7.53 1.40
CA VAL A 350 -5.70 -7.10 -0.01
C VAL A 350 -6.30 -8.17 -0.91
N GLY A 351 -5.92 -9.43 -0.72
CA GLY A 351 -6.49 -10.56 -1.46
C GLY A 351 -8.01 -10.67 -1.28
N ALA A 352 -8.51 -10.46 -0.06
CA ALA A 352 -9.95 -10.44 0.22
C ALA A 352 -10.67 -9.28 -0.49
N THR A 353 -10.06 -8.09 -0.54
CA THR A 353 -10.59 -6.93 -1.26
C THR A 353 -10.70 -7.24 -2.76
N VAL A 354 -9.63 -7.79 -3.35
CA VAL A 354 -9.59 -8.17 -4.77
C VAL A 354 -10.66 -9.21 -5.08
N GLN A 355 -10.78 -10.26 -4.25
CA GLN A 355 -11.78 -11.30 -4.48
C GLN A 355 -13.20 -10.74 -4.41
N ALA A 356 -13.51 -9.88 -3.43
CA ALA A 356 -14.82 -9.25 -3.32
C ALA A 356 -15.15 -8.40 -4.55
N ILE A 357 -14.19 -7.66 -5.12
CA ILE A 357 -14.38 -6.90 -6.37
C ILE A 357 -14.68 -7.85 -7.53
N VAL A 358 -13.91 -8.93 -7.67
CA VAL A 358 -14.08 -9.91 -8.75
C VAL A 358 -15.47 -10.54 -8.70
N ASP A 359 -15.91 -10.93 -7.50
CA ASP A 359 -17.21 -11.55 -7.28
C ASP A 359 -18.35 -10.56 -7.57
N THR A 360 -18.25 -9.32 -7.09
CA THR A 360 -19.26 -8.27 -7.32
C THR A 360 -19.39 -7.84 -8.78
N LEU A 361 -18.28 -7.79 -9.51
CA LEU A 361 -18.30 -7.44 -10.94
C LEU A 361 -18.71 -8.60 -11.83
N GLY A 362 -18.56 -9.85 -11.39
CA GLY A 362 -18.66 -11.01 -12.26
C GLY A 362 -17.67 -10.92 -13.43
N LEU A 363 -16.42 -10.50 -13.15
CA LEU A 363 -15.41 -10.21 -14.18
C LEU A 363 -15.22 -11.38 -15.16
N SER A 364 -15.41 -11.12 -16.45
CA SER A 364 -15.03 -12.04 -17.53
C SER A 364 -13.53 -11.95 -17.85
N GLN A 365 -12.92 -10.81 -17.55
CA GLN A 365 -11.53 -10.50 -17.82
C GLN A 365 -10.58 -11.33 -16.94
N ARG A 366 -9.38 -11.59 -17.49
CA ARG A 366 -8.27 -12.14 -16.71
C ARG A 366 -7.74 -11.07 -15.76
N TYR A 367 -7.35 -11.47 -14.56
CA TYR A 367 -6.80 -10.55 -13.58
C TYR A 367 -5.65 -11.16 -12.78
N MET A 368 -4.85 -10.30 -12.15
CA MET A 368 -3.89 -10.70 -11.13
C MET A 368 -3.63 -9.59 -10.12
N LEU A 369 -3.17 -10.00 -8.93
CA LEU A 369 -2.65 -9.10 -7.91
C LEU A 369 -1.13 -8.95 -8.03
N ALA A 370 -0.67 -7.71 -8.04
CA ALA A 370 0.73 -7.33 -8.08
C ALA A 370 1.03 -6.24 -7.04
N TYR A 371 2.30 -6.05 -6.74
CA TYR A 371 2.76 -5.14 -5.70
C TYR A 371 3.76 -4.10 -6.24
N GLN A 372 3.56 -2.83 -5.90
CA GLN A 372 4.33 -1.70 -6.39
C GLN A 372 5.23 -1.09 -5.31
N SER A 373 6.03 -0.09 -5.68
CA SER A 373 6.84 0.73 -4.77
C SER A 373 7.86 -0.02 -3.88
N ALA A 374 8.36 -1.18 -4.33
CA ALA A 374 9.45 -1.87 -3.64
C ALA A 374 10.76 -1.05 -3.71
N VAL A 375 11.37 -0.74 -2.56
CA VAL A 375 12.56 0.12 -2.48
C VAL A 375 13.74 -0.52 -1.76
N GLY A 376 14.95 -0.23 -2.25
CA GLY A 376 16.20 -0.68 -1.61
C GLY A 376 16.52 -2.16 -1.84
N PRO A 377 17.57 -2.68 -1.19
CA PRO A 377 18.15 -3.99 -1.51
C PRO A 377 17.47 -5.18 -0.82
N VAL A 378 16.48 -4.93 0.05
CA VAL A 378 15.78 -5.99 0.80
C VAL A 378 14.77 -6.72 -0.10
N LYS A 379 14.36 -7.93 0.30
CA LYS A 379 13.32 -8.67 -0.42
C LYS A 379 11.93 -8.15 -0.07
N TRP A 380 11.13 -7.92 -1.09
CA TRP A 380 9.76 -7.40 -1.00
C TRP A 380 8.75 -8.44 -1.46
N LEU A 381 7.49 -8.28 -1.03
CA LEU A 381 6.37 -9.07 -1.52
C LEU A 381 6.17 -8.81 -3.02
N GLY A 382 6.10 -9.89 -3.79
CA GLY A 382 5.92 -9.84 -5.23
C GLY A 382 4.65 -10.58 -5.68
N PRO A 383 4.37 -10.60 -6.99
CA PRO A 383 5.23 -10.07 -8.06
C PRO A 383 5.21 -8.53 -8.14
N SER A 384 6.28 -7.92 -8.66
CA SER A 384 6.34 -6.47 -8.86
C SER A 384 5.42 -6.02 -9.99
N THR A 385 4.66 -4.94 -9.82
CA THR A 385 3.75 -4.42 -10.86
C THR A 385 4.48 -4.11 -12.18
N VAL A 386 5.68 -3.54 -12.12
CA VAL A 386 6.53 -3.30 -13.30
C VAL A 386 6.88 -4.62 -14.00
N SER A 387 7.37 -5.60 -13.25
CA SER A 387 7.67 -6.94 -13.77
C SER A 387 6.45 -7.60 -14.39
N VAL A 388 5.27 -7.42 -13.80
CA VAL A 388 4.03 -8.01 -14.30
C VAL A 388 3.68 -7.43 -15.66
N ILE A 389 3.74 -6.10 -15.82
CA ILE A 389 3.50 -5.45 -17.12
C ILE A 389 4.47 -5.96 -18.20
N GLU A 390 5.76 -6.05 -17.89
CA GLU A 390 6.76 -6.55 -18.83
C GLU A 390 6.49 -8.01 -19.26
N GLN A 391 6.06 -8.86 -18.33
CA GLN A 391 5.79 -10.27 -18.61
C GLN A 391 4.46 -10.46 -19.34
N LEU A 392 3.42 -9.71 -18.98
CA LEU A 392 2.15 -9.71 -19.70
C LEU A 392 2.32 -9.30 -21.16
N SER A 393 3.15 -8.28 -21.43
CA SER A 393 3.46 -7.90 -22.81
C SER A 393 4.16 -9.02 -23.58
N LYS A 394 5.17 -9.69 -22.97
CA LYS A 394 5.84 -10.85 -23.57
C LYS A 394 4.90 -12.02 -23.84
N GLN A 395 3.80 -12.11 -23.10
CA GLN A 395 2.74 -13.11 -23.27
C GLN A 395 1.66 -12.66 -24.28
N GLY A 396 1.85 -11.52 -24.95
CA GLY A 396 0.94 -11.01 -25.98
C GLY A 396 -0.22 -10.17 -25.46
N ALA A 397 -0.21 -9.74 -24.20
CA ALA A 397 -1.21 -8.77 -23.74
C ALA A 397 -0.93 -7.39 -24.37
N THR A 398 -1.92 -6.82 -25.05
CA THR A 398 -1.83 -5.49 -25.68
C THR A 398 -2.59 -4.43 -24.88
N ARG A 399 -3.47 -4.83 -23.97
CA ARG A 399 -4.38 -3.95 -23.22
C ARG A 399 -4.36 -4.26 -21.74
N VAL A 400 -4.06 -3.27 -20.92
CA VAL A 400 -3.96 -3.43 -19.47
C VAL A 400 -4.73 -2.34 -18.73
N LEU A 401 -5.51 -2.76 -17.74
CA LEU A 401 -6.15 -1.88 -16.76
C LEU A 401 -5.49 -2.08 -15.39
N VAL A 402 -4.81 -1.06 -14.88
CA VAL A 402 -4.25 -1.06 -13.53
C VAL A 402 -5.27 -0.55 -12.53
N VAL A 403 -5.48 -1.30 -11.44
CA VAL A 403 -6.44 -0.96 -10.37
C VAL A 403 -5.69 -0.69 -9.07
N PRO A 404 -5.59 0.57 -8.60
CA PRO A 404 -4.98 0.88 -7.30
C PRO A 404 -5.88 0.41 -6.15
N VAL A 405 -5.76 -0.86 -5.73
CA VAL A 405 -6.75 -1.53 -4.86
C VAL A 405 -6.62 -1.19 -3.38
N ALA A 406 -5.46 -0.68 -2.97
CA ALA A 406 -5.13 -0.40 -1.57
C ALA A 406 -5.13 1.10 -1.23
N PHE A 407 -5.72 1.94 -2.09
CA PHE A 407 -5.70 3.39 -1.94
C PHE A 407 -7.07 4.03 -2.14
N THR A 408 -7.39 4.99 -1.28
CA THR A 408 -8.69 5.67 -1.23
C THR A 408 -8.66 7.08 -1.83
N SER A 409 -7.47 7.66 -1.98
CA SER A 409 -7.26 9.01 -2.52
C SER A 409 -6.06 9.00 -3.47
N ASP A 410 -6.05 9.90 -4.45
CA ASP A 410 -4.87 10.07 -5.31
C ASP A 410 -3.70 10.63 -4.49
N HIS A 411 -2.50 10.21 -4.85
CA HIS A 411 -1.24 10.54 -4.19
C HIS A 411 -0.08 10.12 -5.11
N VAL A 412 1.16 10.21 -4.65
CA VAL A 412 2.34 10.04 -5.52
C VAL A 412 2.39 8.67 -6.19
N GLU A 413 1.95 7.60 -5.52
CA GLU A 413 1.92 6.24 -6.06
C GLU A 413 0.89 6.06 -7.18
N THR A 414 -0.17 6.87 -7.26
CA THR A 414 -1.13 6.81 -8.38
C THR A 414 -0.74 7.77 -9.50
N LEU A 415 -0.49 9.04 -9.16
CA LEU A 415 -0.29 10.12 -10.12
C LEU A 415 1.09 10.08 -10.78
N GLU A 416 2.12 9.60 -10.08
CA GLU A 416 3.47 9.53 -10.62
C GLU A 416 3.84 8.08 -10.98
N GLU A 417 3.77 7.16 -10.01
CA GLU A 417 4.28 5.81 -10.23
C GLU A 417 3.44 5.06 -11.27
N ILE A 418 2.11 5.12 -11.19
CA ILE A 418 1.24 4.44 -12.16
C ILE A 418 1.08 5.28 -13.44
N ASP A 419 0.60 6.53 -13.32
CA ASP A 419 0.21 7.33 -14.48
C ASP A 419 1.38 7.79 -15.36
N ILE A 420 2.57 7.95 -14.79
CA ILE A 420 3.77 8.38 -15.52
C ILE A 420 4.73 7.20 -15.70
N GLN A 421 5.29 6.62 -14.63
CA GLN A 421 6.37 5.64 -14.76
C GLN A 421 5.89 4.30 -15.33
N LEU A 422 4.80 3.74 -14.79
CA LEU A 422 4.28 2.44 -15.22
C LEU A 422 3.67 2.53 -16.62
N ARG A 423 2.93 3.61 -16.91
CA ARG A 423 2.43 3.89 -18.27
C ARG A 423 3.56 3.99 -19.29
N ALA A 424 4.64 4.72 -18.98
CA ALA A 424 5.81 4.79 -19.87
C ALA A 424 6.48 3.42 -20.05
N THR A 425 6.51 2.60 -19.00
CA THR A 425 7.01 1.23 -19.08
C THR A 425 6.11 0.36 -19.97
N ALA A 426 4.80 0.41 -19.78
CA ALA A 426 3.82 -0.31 -20.59
C ALA A 426 3.98 0.03 -22.08
N ALA A 427 4.08 1.32 -22.41
CA ALA A 427 4.31 1.78 -23.78
C ALA A 427 5.62 1.23 -24.38
N ARG A 428 6.73 1.29 -23.63
CA ARG A 428 8.02 0.70 -24.08
C ARG A 428 7.96 -0.82 -24.27
N CYS A 429 7.10 -1.50 -23.53
CA CYS A 429 6.91 -2.93 -23.64
C CYS A 429 6.00 -3.33 -24.80
N GLY A 430 5.30 -2.39 -25.46
CA GLY A 430 4.36 -2.70 -26.54
C GLY A 430 2.90 -2.87 -26.10
N ILE A 431 2.54 -2.43 -24.90
CA ILE A 431 1.13 -2.30 -24.51
C ILE A 431 0.51 -1.16 -25.33
N GLU A 432 -0.47 -1.48 -26.17
CA GLU A 432 -1.17 -0.55 -27.06
C GLU A 432 -2.07 0.40 -26.28
N GLN A 433 -2.79 -0.11 -25.28
CA GLN A 433 -3.67 0.71 -24.43
C GLN A 433 -3.47 0.39 -22.95
N PHE A 434 -3.13 1.43 -22.19
CA PHE A 434 -2.94 1.37 -20.74
C PHE A 434 -3.91 2.33 -20.06
N GLU A 435 -4.71 1.81 -19.14
CA GLU A 435 -5.65 2.59 -18.34
C GLU A 435 -5.39 2.37 -16.85
N ARG A 436 -5.70 3.37 -16.03
CA ARG A 436 -5.76 3.26 -14.58
C ARG A 436 -7.20 3.46 -14.12
N ALA A 437 -7.70 2.60 -13.24
CA ALA A 437 -8.98 2.83 -12.58
C ALA A 437 -8.87 4.02 -11.61
N PRO A 438 -9.82 4.96 -11.62
CA PRO A 438 -9.84 6.04 -10.65
C PRO A 438 -9.98 5.47 -9.24
N VAL A 439 -9.27 6.09 -8.29
CA VAL A 439 -9.45 5.81 -6.86
C VAL A 439 -10.74 6.46 -6.33
N PRO A 440 -11.23 6.07 -5.14
CA PRO A 440 -12.45 6.62 -4.56
C PRO A 440 -12.52 8.15 -4.48
N ASN A 441 -11.44 8.82 -4.05
CA ASN A 441 -11.44 10.27 -3.78
C ASN A 441 -12.71 10.67 -2.99
N ALA A 442 -13.41 11.75 -3.39
CA ALA A 442 -14.64 12.21 -2.72
C ALA A 442 -15.93 11.68 -3.39
N ARG A 443 -15.90 10.50 -4.04
CA ARG A 443 -17.09 9.92 -4.69
C ARG A 443 -18.26 9.77 -3.69
N PRO A 444 -19.50 10.15 -4.06
CA PRO A 444 -20.65 10.02 -3.16
C PRO A 444 -20.86 8.60 -2.60
N THR A 445 -20.71 7.56 -3.42
CA THR A 445 -20.80 6.15 -2.98
C THR A 445 -19.80 5.84 -1.87
N PHE A 446 -18.58 6.37 -1.99
CA PHE A 446 -17.54 6.20 -0.98
C PHE A 446 -17.86 6.95 0.30
N ILE A 447 -18.20 8.24 0.22
CA ILE A 447 -18.51 9.07 1.39
C ILE A 447 -19.69 8.51 2.18
N ASN A 448 -20.79 8.16 1.50
CA ASN A 448 -21.94 7.55 2.16
C ASN A 448 -21.55 6.22 2.81
N GLY A 449 -20.72 5.43 2.14
CA GLY A 449 -20.14 4.21 2.68
C GLY A 449 -19.30 4.39 3.94
N LEU A 450 -18.45 5.41 3.98
CA LEU A 450 -17.68 5.74 5.18
C LEU A 450 -18.62 6.17 6.32
N ALA A 451 -19.68 6.91 6.01
CA ALA A 451 -20.69 7.30 6.99
C ALA A 451 -21.41 6.07 7.56
N ASP A 452 -21.84 5.14 6.70
CA ASP A 452 -22.47 3.89 7.13
C ASP A 452 -21.52 3.07 8.02
N LEU A 453 -20.26 2.90 7.62
CA LEU A 453 -19.24 2.19 8.40
C LEU A 453 -19.06 2.80 9.81
N VAL A 454 -18.96 4.13 9.89
CA VAL A 454 -18.79 4.83 11.17
C VAL A 454 -20.07 4.77 12.01
N ALA A 455 -21.24 4.91 11.40
CA ALA A 455 -22.52 4.82 12.09
C ALA A 455 -22.76 3.41 12.65
N GLU A 456 -22.48 2.37 11.87
CA GLU A 456 -22.54 0.97 12.31
C GLU A 456 -21.58 0.69 13.46
N HIS A 457 -20.35 1.22 13.37
CA HIS A 457 -19.36 1.10 14.44
C HIS A 457 -19.86 1.74 15.74
N LEU A 458 -20.34 2.99 15.67
CA LEU A 458 -20.89 3.71 16.81
C LEU A 458 -22.11 3.00 17.42
N ALA A 459 -23.03 2.51 16.59
CA ALA A 459 -24.22 1.78 17.03
C ALA A 459 -23.88 0.42 17.66
N SER A 460 -22.82 -0.25 17.19
CA SER A 460 -22.41 -1.56 17.69
C SER A 460 -21.85 -1.53 19.12
N GLY A 461 -21.40 -0.36 19.59
CA GLY A 461 -20.72 -0.21 20.88
C GLY A 461 -19.36 -0.92 20.97
N ARG A 462 -18.85 -1.51 19.87
CA ARG A 462 -17.55 -2.18 19.84
C ARG A 462 -16.43 -1.16 19.92
N LYS A 463 -15.40 -1.46 20.71
CA LYS A 463 -14.23 -0.59 20.85
C LYS A 463 -13.21 -0.72 19.72
N HIS A 464 -13.15 -1.88 19.07
CA HIS A 464 -12.21 -2.18 17.99
C HIS A 464 -12.63 -3.48 17.27
N SER A 465 -12.03 -3.83 16.13
CA SER A 465 -12.25 -5.13 15.50
C SER A 465 -11.76 -6.29 16.38
N THR A 466 -12.23 -7.51 16.10
CA THR A 466 -11.73 -8.73 16.76
C THR A 466 -10.25 -8.98 16.48
N GLN A 467 -9.77 -8.55 15.31
CA GLN A 467 -8.37 -8.69 14.89
C GLN A 467 -7.45 -7.68 15.56
N TYR A 468 -7.96 -6.54 16.05
CA TYR A 468 -7.12 -5.47 16.58
C TYR A 468 -6.20 -5.94 17.71
N LYS A 469 -6.72 -6.69 18.69
CA LYS A 469 -5.93 -7.20 19.83
C LYS A 469 -4.98 -8.35 19.46
N LEU A 470 -5.16 -8.99 18.30
CA LEU A 470 -4.28 -10.07 17.86
C LEU A 470 -2.99 -9.49 17.28
N LYS A 471 -1.93 -9.45 18.10
CA LYS A 471 -0.59 -9.08 17.63
C LYS A 471 -0.07 -10.09 16.61
N CYS A 472 0.79 -9.62 15.70
CA CYS A 472 1.55 -10.53 14.83
C CYS A 472 2.31 -11.56 15.68
N PRO A 473 2.33 -12.85 15.32
CA PRO A 473 3.07 -13.87 16.06
C PRO A 473 4.54 -13.54 16.28
N GLY A 474 5.18 -12.87 15.31
CA GLY A 474 6.56 -12.38 15.39
C GLY A 474 6.70 -10.91 15.81
N CYS A 475 5.72 -10.33 16.50
CA CYS A 475 5.75 -8.92 16.89
C CYS A 475 6.87 -8.65 17.91
N PRO A 476 7.82 -7.74 17.61
CA PRO A 476 8.91 -7.44 18.53
C PRO A 476 8.54 -6.40 19.60
N ARG A 477 7.27 -5.97 19.69
CA ARG A 477 6.84 -4.84 20.52
C ARG A 477 5.78 -5.27 21.53
N GLU A 478 6.10 -5.13 22.81
CA GLU A 478 5.21 -5.50 23.91
C GLU A 478 3.94 -4.64 23.93
N GLY A 479 4.00 -3.32 23.72
CA GLY A 479 2.83 -2.43 23.78
C GLY A 479 2.02 -2.26 22.48
N CYS A 480 2.26 -3.06 21.44
CA CYS A 480 1.56 -2.91 20.16
C CYS A 480 0.06 -3.19 20.29
N ARG A 481 -0.81 -2.39 19.66
CA ARG A 481 -2.29 -2.61 19.66
C ARG A 481 -2.94 -2.55 21.06
N GLU A 482 -2.34 -1.81 21.99
CA GLU A 482 -2.99 -1.44 23.24
C GLU A 482 -3.80 -0.16 23.04
N LEU A 483 -5.10 -0.21 23.36
CA LEU A 483 -5.93 0.99 23.43
C LEU A 483 -5.55 1.76 24.70
N ARG A 484 -5.37 3.08 24.58
CA ARG A 484 -5.04 3.97 25.71
C ARG A 484 -6.24 4.71 26.23
#